data_AF-I4FT46-F1
#
_entry.id   AF-I4FT46-F1
#
_cell.length_a   1.000
_cell.length_b   1.000
_cell.length_c   1.000
_cell.angle_alpha   90.00
_cell.angle_beta   90.00
_cell.angle_gamma   90.00
#
_symmetry.space_group_name_H-M   'P 1'
#
loop_
_entity.id
_entity.type
_entity.pdbx_description
1 polymer ?
#
loop_
_entity_poly.entity_id
_entity_poly.type
_entity_poly.pdbx_seq_one_letter_code
_entity_poly.pdbx_strand_id
1 'polypeptide(L)' 'MEGHLTAASAGVLDSQSVKTATMINQEVGYDAGKRIKGRKRFTLVDTFGLLIAVKVVFCQRFSILLRTFLF' A
#
# COMPACT_ATOMS: atom_id res chain seq x y z
N MET A 1 -21.47 26.95 -15.09
CA MET A 1 -20.68 26.82 -13.84
C MET A 1 -19.64 25.76 -14.09
N GLU A 2 -18.46 26.17 -14.55
CA GLU A 2 -17.30 25.29 -14.70
C GLU A 2 -16.86 24.80 -13.31
N GLY A 3 -16.72 23.47 -13.19
CA GLY A 3 -16.28 22.80 -11.98
C GLY A 3 -14.82 23.16 -11.71
N HIS A 4 -14.60 23.98 -10.70
CA HIS A 4 -13.28 24.42 -10.26
C HIS A 4 -12.57 23.27 -9.53
N LEU A 5 -11.81 22.45 -10.28
CA LEU A 5 -10.92 21.38 -9.78
C LEU A 5 -9.63 21.94 -9.16
N THR A 6 -9.70 23.00 -8.35
CA THR A 6 -8.47 23.52 -7.73
C THR A 6 -8.08 22.67 -6.56
N ALA A 7 -6.94 21.99 -6.71
CA ALA A 7 -6.27 21.11 -5.76
C ALA A 7 -6.68 19.62 -5.81
N ALA A 8 -6.89 19.05 -7.00
CA ALA A 8 -6.53 17.65 -7.18
C ALA A 8 -5.00 17.52 -7.03
N SER A 9 -4.53 17.11 -5.85
CA SER A 9 -3.12 16.79 -5.62
C SER A 9 -2.88 15.36 -6.06
N ALA A 10 -2.04 15.15 -7.08
CA ALA A 10 -1.70 13.81 -7.55
C ALA A 10 -0.87 13.07 -6.48
N GLY A 11 -1.14 11.78 -6.29
CA GLY A 11 -0.50 10.96 -5.26
C GLY A 11 -0.35 9.52 -5.69
N VAL A 12 0.73 8.87 -5.23
CA VAL A 12 1.04 7.46 -5.56
C VAL A 12 0.77 6.60 -4.35
N LEU A 13 -0.06 5.57 -4.52
CA LEU A 13 -0.35 4.56 -3.52
C LEU A 13 0.32 3.24 -3.91
N ASP A 14 1.30 2.76 -3.16
CA ASP A 14 1.90 1.46 -3.45
C ASP A 14 1.50 0.42 -2.40
N SER A 15 1.37 -0.84 -2.84
CA SER A 15 1.12 -1.97 -1.95
C SER A 15 2.28 -2.97 -2.00
N GLN A 16 3.00 -3.05 -0.89
CA GLN A 16 4.18 -3.91 -0.77
C GLN A 16 4.00 -4.95 0.33
N SER A 17 4.35 -6.20 0.01
CA SER A 17 4.34 -7.31 0.96
C SER A 17 5.78 -7.60 1.36
N VAL A 18 6.06 -7.61 2.66
CA VAL A 18 7.42 -7.75 3.22
C VAL A 18 7.43 -8.90 4.20
N LYS A 19 8.50 -9.71 4.16
CA LYS A 19 8.71 -10.83 5.10
C LYS A 19 8.82 -10.30 6.53
N THR A 20 8.13 -10.94 7.45
CA THR A 20 8.28 -10.69 8.90
C THR A 20 9.40 -11.58 9.45
N ALA A 21 9.99 -11.20 10.59
CA ALA A 21 10.96 -12.04 11.29
C ALA A 21 10.39 -13.44 11.60
N THR A 22 11.23 -14.47 11.49
CA THR A 22 10.85 -15.89 11.57
C THR A 22 10.08 -16.26 12.84
N MET A 23 10.37 -15.57 13.95
CA MET A 23 9.76 -15.84 15.27
C MET A 23 8.39 -15.19 15.45
N ILE A 24 7.98 -14.27 14.57
CA ILE A 24 6.71 -13.55 14.69
C ILE A 24 5.66 -14.31 13.89
N ASN A 25 4.71 -14.93 14.60
CA ASN A 25 3.60 -15.67 14.00
C ASN A 25 2.23 -15.04 14.29
N GLN A 26 2.16 -14.08 15.21
CA GLN A 26 0.93 -13.33 15.50
C GLN A 26 0.74 -12.22 14.46
N GLU A 27 -0.49 -12.10 13.95
CA GLU A 27 -0.88 -11.07 12.98
C GLU A 27 0.00 -11.06 11.71
N VAL A 28 0.38 -12.26 11.25
CA VAL A 28 1.13 -12.47 10.00
C VAL A 28 0.26 -13.26 9.04
N GLY A 29 0.25 -12.85 7.78
CA GLY A 29 -0.50 -13.53 6.73
C GLY A 29 0.41 -14.02 5.60
N TYR A 30 -0.17 -14.51 4.51
CA TYR A 30 0.57 -15.01 3.36
C TYR A 30 0.09 -14.38 2.05
N ASP A 31 1.01 -13.72 1.35
CA ASP A 31 0.81 -13.23 0.00
C ASP A 31 1.11 -14.36 -0.99
N ALA A 32 0.07 -15.00 -1.54
CA ALA A 32 0.26 -16.06 -2.53
C ALA A 32 0.85 -15.55 -3.85
N GLY A 33 0.55 -14.30 -4.23
CA GLY A 33 1.05 -13.71 -5.47
C GLY A 33 2.55 -13.43 -5.42
N LYS A 34 3.06 -13.06 -4.25
CA LYS A 34 4.50 -12.82 -4.01
C LYS A 34 5.21 -13.99 -3.32
N ARG A 35 4.47 -15.03 -2.91
CA ARG A 35 4.92 -16.17 -2.11
C ARG A 35 5.64 -15.78 -0.83
N ILE A 36 5.14 -14.74 -0.15
CA ILE A 36 5.75 -14.14 1.04
C ILE A 36 4.83 -14.34 2.25
N LYS A 37 5.35 -14.97 3.31
CA LYS A 37 4.75 -14.91 4.64
C LYS A 37 5.18 -13.61 5.31
N GLY A 38 4.23 -12.73 5.60
CA GLY A 38 4.59 -11.38 5.98
C GLY A 38 3.44 -10.45 6.29
N ARG A 39 3.77 -9.15 6.30
CA ARG A 39 2.82 -8.03 6.43
C ARG A 39 2.74 -7.30 5.10
N LYS A 40 1.58 -6.70 4.84
CA LYS A 40 1.40 -5.81 3.68
C LYS A 40 1.36 -4.37 4.19
N ARG A 41 2.15 -3.50 3.55
CA ARG A 41 2.14 -2.06 3.76
C ARG A 41 1.54 -1.36 2.54
N PHE A 42 0.73 -0.36 2.82
CA PHE A 42 0.23 0.59 1.85
C PHE A 42 0.92 1.92 2.13
N THR A 43 1.56 2.50 1.14
CA THR A 43 2.28 3.76 1.27
C THR A 43 1.69 4.75 0.29
N LEU A 44 1.22 5.89 0.80
CA LEU A 44 0.74 7.02 0.02
C LEU A 44 1.81 8.11 0.07
N VAL A 45 2.26 8.54 -1.10
CA VAL A 45 3.19 9.66 -1.27
C VAL A 45 2.61 10.73 -2.17
N ASP A 46 3.02 11.98 -1.94
CA ASP A 46 2.76 13.10 -2.84
C ASP A 46 3.62 13.00 -4.12
N THR A 47 3.37 13.88 -5.08
CA THR A 47 4.11 13.99 -6.35
C THR A 47 5.61 14.22 -6.15
N PHE A 48 6.01 14.91 -5.07
CA PHE A 48 7.43 15.08 -4.72
C PHE A 48 8.04 13.89 -3.96
N GLY A 49 7.28 12.80 -3.77
CA GLY A 49 7.72 11.62 -3.01
C GLY A 49 7.65 11.80 -1.49
N LEU A 50 7.02 12.89 -1.01
CA LEU A 50 6.82 13.13 0.42
C LEU A 50 5.77 12.16 0.97
N LEU A 51 6.06 11.57 2.12
CA LEU A 51 5.19 10.57 2.73
C LEU A 51 3.95 11.23 3.33
N ILE A 52 2.77 10.87 2.82
CA ILE A 52 1.48 11.35 3.34
C ILE A 52 0.95 10.36 4.39
N ALA A 53 0.94 9.06 4.07
CA ALA A 53 0.40 8.04 4.97
C ALA A 53 1.03 6.66 4.76
N VAL A 54 1.12 5.88 5.83
CA VAL A 54 1.43 4.45 5.79
C VAL A 54 0.39 3.67 6.57
N LYS A 55 -0.14 2.60 5.98
CA LYS A 55 -1.00 1.64 6.69
C LYS A 55 -0.42 0.24 6.58
N VAL A 56 -0.19 -0.41 7.72
CA VAL A 56 0.30 -1.78 7.80
C VAL A 56 -0.82 -2.68 8.25
N VAL A 57 -1.00 -3.80 7.56
CA VAL A 57 -1.99 -4.83 7.90
C VAL A 57 -1.36 -6.22 7.80
N PHE A 58 -1.97 -7.19 8.48
CA PHE A 58 -1.67 -8.60 8.24
C PHE A 58 -1.99 -8.95 6.79
N CYS A 59 -1.21 -9.85 6.19
CA CYS A 59 -1.37 -10.17 4.78
C CYS A 59 -2.59 -11.10 4.56
N GLN A 60 -3.78 -10.53 4.42
CA GLN A 60 -5.01 -11.27 4.14
C GLN A 60 -5.10 -11.68 2.67
N ARG A 61 -5.90 -12.73 2.43
CA ARG A 61 -6.01 -13.53 1.20
C ARG A 61 -6.64 -12.79 0.00
N PHE A 62 -6.36 -11.50 -0.21
CA PHE A 62 -6.68 -10.80 -1.45
C PHE A 62 -5.57 -9.80 -1.77
N SER A 63 -4.87 -10.07 -2.87
CA SER A 63 -3.95 -9.11 -3.47
C SER A 63 -4.78 -8.00 -4.12
N ILE A 64 -5.13 -6.97 -3.35
CA ILE A 64 -5.53 -5.68 -3.92
C ILE A 64 -4.37 -5.21 -4.80
N LEU A 65 -4.55 -5.33 -6.11
CA LEU A 65 -3.66 -4.81 -7.14
C LEU A 65 -3.88 -3.30 -7.22
N LEU A 66 -3.48 -2.54 -6.20
CA LEU A 66 -3.19 -1.12 -6.41
C LEU A 66 -1.74 -1.05 -6.93
N ARG A 67 -1.59 -1.23 -8.24
CA ARG A 67 -0.48 -0.62 -8.97
C ARG A 67 -1.03 0.70 -9.48
N THR A 68 -0.59 1.78 -8.86
CA THR A 68 -1.26 3.08 -8.90
C THR A 68 -0.85 3.94 -10.07
N PHE A 69 -1.83 4.61 -10.66
CA PHE A 69 -1.75 6.00 -11.10
C PHE A 69 -3.04 6.68 -10.65
N LEU A 70 -2.94 7.77 -9.89
CA LEU A 70 -4.05 8.69 -9.64
C LEU A 70 -3.62 10.05 -10.23
N PHE A 71 -4.28 10.43 -11.32
CA PHE A 71 -4.19 11.72 -12.01
C PHE A 71 -4.91 12.82 -11.23
#